data_AF-X1PZP6-F1
#
_entry.id   AF-X1PZP6-F1
#
_cell.length_a   1.000
_cell.length_b   1.000
_cell.length_c   1.000
_cell.angle_alpha   90.00
_cell.angle_beta   90.00
_cell.angle_gamma   90.00
#
_symmetry.space_group_name_H-M   'P 1'
#
loop_
_entity.id
_entity.type
_entity.pdbx_description
1 polymer ?
#
loop_
_entity_poly.entity_id
_entity_poly.type
_entity_poly.pdbx_seq_one_letter_code
_entity_poly.pdbx_strand_id
1 'polypeptide(L)'
;HLAYLKANSAVGHNETAGKPGFTGANPYEQGVAVGASKDQWISQAADGSIGCLADFRNSVYHLQGITSNQETIGLSIRDGYCVMNFGVKTGANGSGYGLPQWGGQQMATNAIAYSPIDAESVPGTFTATAESPSPAPDLPSAGHPVMFRVPAPNASDVLTVSNFILTGPAGSAVPARVLVASAAKPGSVASVISDPYVYSGVAFLLPTQPLSAGTYTATFAGARNGVAISKSWSFTAY
;
A
#
# COMPACT_ATOMS: atom_id res chain seq x y z
N HIS A 1 -19.56 -8.28 -2.49
CA HIS A 1 -18.23 -8.61 -3.05
C HIS A 1 -17.69 -10.02 -2.74
N LEU A 2 -17.32 -10.41 -1.50
CA LEU A 2 -16.68 -11.74 -1.30
C LEU A 2 -17.50 -12.92 -1.87
N ALA A 3 -18.83 -12.90 -1.71
CA ALA A 3 -19.72 -13.90 -2.30
C ALA A 3 -19.64 -13.94 -3.84
N TYR A 4 -19.48 -12.78 -4.48
CA TYR A 4 -19.26 -12.66 -5.92
C TYR A 4 -17.92 -13.28 -6.34
N LEU A 5 -16.82 -12.93 -5.65
CA LEU A 5 -15.49 -13.48 -5.95
C LEU A 5 -15.50 -15.01 -5.93
N LYS A 6 -16.10 -15.58 -4.88
CA LYS A 6 -16.28 -17.02 -4.74
C LYS A 6 -17.12 -17.65 -5.86
N ALA A 7 -18.28 -17.07 -6.16
CA ALA A 7 -19.20 -17.63 -7.15
C ALA A 7 -18.61 -17.61 -8.57
N ASN A 8 -17.58 -16.81 -8.81
CA ASN A 8 -16.97 -16.61 -10.11
C ASN A 8 -15.48 -17.01 -10.16
N SER A 9 -14.96 -17.64 -9.11
CA SER A 9 -13.55 -18.04 -8.98
C SER A 9 -12.57 -16.94 -9.39
N ALA A 10 -12.79 -15.72 -8.89
CA ALA A 10 -12.06 -14.53 -9.29
C ALA A 10 -11.47 -13.81 -8.06
N VAL A 11 -10.39 -13.07 -8.27
CA VAL A 11 -9.84 -12.10 -7.31
C VAL A 11 -9.66 -10.78 -8.03
N GLY A 12 -10.18 -9.70 -7.43
CA GLY A 12 -10.14 -8.35 -8.00
C GLY A 12 -11.13 -7.44 -7.29
N HIS A 13 -11.27 -6.20 -7.77
CA HIS A 13 -12.15 -5.20 -7.17
C HIS A 13 -13.51 -5.07 -7.86
N ASN A 14 -13.56 -5.39 -9.16
CA ASN A 14 -14.70 -5.09 -10.01
C ASN A 14 -15.61 -6.31 -10.17
N GLU A 15 -16.90 -6.05 -10.31
CA GLU A 15 -17.89 -7.08 -10.63
C GLU A 15 -18.41 -6.87 -12.06
N THR A 16 -18.78 -7.96 -12.74
CA THR A 16 -19.32 -7.92 -14.10
C THR A 16 -20.83 -8.11 -14.02
N ALA A 17 -21.59 -7.19 -14.60
CA ALA A 17 -23.05 -7.27 -14.66
C ALA A 17 -23.50 -8.61 -15.29
N GLY A 18 -24.54 -9.21 -14.70
CA GLY A 18 -25.10 -10.49 -15.15
C GLY A 18 -24.40 -11.74 -14.58
N LYS A 19 -23.26 -11.61 -13.90
CA LYS A 19 -22.63 -12.73 -13.19
C LYS A 19 -23.28 -12.98 -11.81
N PRO A 20 -23.29 -14.24 -11.31
CA PRO A 20 -23.86 -14.56 -10.00
C PRO A 20 -23.25 -13.72 -8.87
N GLY A 21 -24.12 -13.21 -7.99
CA GLY A 21 -23.70 -12.40 -6.83
C GLY A 21 -23.35 -10.94 -7.15
N PHE A 22 -23.61 -10.46 -8.37
CA PHE A 22 -23.39 -9.07 -8.75
C PHE A 22 -24.20 -8.10 -7.86
N THR A 23 -23.51 -7.06 -7.39
CA THR A 23 -24.02 -6.00 -6.52
C THR A 23 -23.67 -4.61 -7.06
N GLY A 24 -22.55 -4.46 -7.77
CA GLY A 24 -22.13 -3.21 -8.39
C GLY A 24 -20.78 -3.33 -9.10
N ALA A 25 -20.54 -2.53 -10.14
CA ALA A 25 -19.37 -2.71 -11.00
C ALA A 25 -18.05 -2.38 -10.31
N ASN A 26 -18.06 -1.44 -9.35
CA ASN A 26 -16.90 -0.98 -8.59
C ASN A 26 -17.19 -0.97 -7.07
N PRO A 27 -16.16 -0.83 -6.21
CA PRO A 27 -16.34 -0.88 -4.76
C PRO A 27 -17.39 0.08 -4.19
N TYR A 28 -17.51 1.28 -4.76
CA TYR A 28 -18.50 2.27 -4.34
C TYR A 28 -19.93 1.77 -4.60
N GLU A 29 -20.21 1.33 -5.82
CA GLU A 29 -21.53 0.79 -6.19
C GLU A 29 -21.90 -0.44 -5.36
N GLN A 30 -20.94 -1.34 -5.12
CA GLN A 30 -21.14 -2.53 -4.30
C GLN A 30 -21.58 -2.17 -2.87
N GLY A 31 -20.90 -1.18 -2.26
CA GLY A 31 -21.22 -0.72 -0.92
C GLY A 31 -22.59 -0.04 -0.85
N VAL A 32 -22.87 0.87 -1.79
CA VAL A 32 -24.16 1.59 -1.85
C VAL A 32 -25.33 0.62 -2.07
N ALA A 33 -25.16 -0.42 -2.88
CA ALA A 33 -26.19 -1.44 -3.13
C ALA A 33 -26.63 -2.18 -1.86
N VAL A 34 -25.78 -2.25 -0.83
CA VAL A 34 -26.08 -2.90 0.45
C VAL A 34 -26.30 -1.91 1.60
N GLY A 35 -26.50 -0.62 1.30
CA GLY A 35 -26.92 0.39 2.26
C GLY A 35 -25.80 1.27 2.83
N ALA A 36 -24.59 1.23 2.26
CA ALA A 36 -23.57 2.21 2.61
C ALA A 36 -24.02 3.63 2.19
N SER A 37 -23.58 4.66 2.93
CA SER A 37 -23.86 6.06 2.59
C SER A 37 -23.41 6.40 1.16
N LYS A 38 -24.17 7.23 0.46
CA LYS A 38 -23.79 7.76 -0.86
C LYS A 38 -22.77 8.90 -0.74
N ASP A 39 -22.70 9.57 0.39
CA ASP A 39 -21.80 10.71 0.62
C ASP A 39 -20.46 10.23 1.19
N GLN A 40 -19.82 9.26 0.54
CA GLN A 40 -18.54 8.73 0.98
C GLN A 40 -17.72 8.19 -0.19
N TRP A 41 -16.43 7.99 0.06
CA TRP A 41 -15.56 7.18 -0.78
C TRP A 41 -15.43 5.79 -0.21
N ILE A 42 -15.43 4.78 -1.10
CA ILE A 42 -15.24 3.38 -0.74
C ILE A 42 -14.06 2.82 -1.51
N SER A 43 -13.05 2.33 -0.80
CA SER A 43 -11.98 1.53 -1.38
C SER A 43 -12.10 0.07 -0.96
N GLN A 44 -11.33 -0.78 -1.61
CA GLN A 44 -11.33 -2.21 -1.35
C GLN A 44 -9.95 -2.82 -1.54
N ALA A 45 -9.62 -3.81 -0.72
CA ALA A 45 -8.54 -4.77 -0.94
C ALA A 45 -9.16 -6.17 -0.97
N ALA A 46 -8.68 -7.04 -1.86
CA ALA A 46 -9.20 -8.40 -2.01
C ALA A 46 -8.05 -9.39 -2.21
N ASP A 47 -8.17 -10.56 -1.60
CA ASP A 47 -7.19 -11.64 -1.67
C ASP A 47 -7.88 -13.00 -1.81
N GLY A 48 -7.19 -13.94 -2.46
CA GLY A 48 -7.51 -15.36 -2.50
C GLY A 48 -6.84 -16.17 -1.38
N SER A 49 -6.59 -15.51 -0.23
CA SER A 49 -5.95 -16.08 0.96
C SER A 49 -6.71 -15.71 2.23
N ILE A 50 -6.73 -16.62 3.21
CA ILE A 50 -7.19 -16.30 4.58
C ILE A 50 -6.14 -15.49 5.36
N GLY A 51 -4.88 -15.51 4.90
CA GLY A 51 -3.75 -14.74 5.43
C GLY A 51 -3.65 -13.32 4.87
N CYS A 52 -4.70 -12.82 4.22
CA CYS A 52 -4.70 -11.58 3.43
C CYS A 52 -4.07 -10.36 4.11
N LEU A 53 -4.21 -10.18 5.42
CA LEU A 53 -3.56 -9.05 6.10
C LEU A 53 -2.04 -9.13 6.05
N ALA A 54 -1.47 -10.33 6.14
CA ALA A 54 -0.03 -10.54 5.98
C ALA A 54 0.38 -10.33 4.51
N ASP A 55 -0.43 -10.83 3.57
CA ASP A 55 -0.19 -10.68 2.13
C ASP A 55 -0.24 -9.20 1.70
N PHE A 56 -1.24 -8.44 2.17
CA PHE A 56 -1.35 -7.00 1.93
C PHE A 56 -0.26 -6.18 2.61
N ARG A 57 0.26 -6.63 3.77
CA ARG A 57 1.42 -5.98 4.41
C ARG A 57 2.71 -6.27 3.66
N ASN A 58 2.83 -7.46 3.08
CA ASN A 58 3.94 -7.88 2.25
C ASN A 58 3.74 -7.46 0.79
N SER A 59 3.33 -6.22 0.57
CA SER A 59 2.92 -5.70 -0.73
C SER A 59 3.32 -4.23 -0.85
N VAL A 60 3.38 -3.71 -2.07
CA VAL A 60 3.59 -2.29 -2.33
C VAL A 60 2.26 -1.54 -2.27
N TYR A 61 1.32 -1.85 -3.17
CA TYR A 61 0.12 -1.04 -3.35
C TYR A 61 -0.95 -1.31 -2.30
N HIS A 62 -1.12 -2.58 -1.89
CA HIS A 62 -2.05 -2.87 -0.81
C HIS A 62 -1.53 -2.36 0.53
N LEU A 63 -0.22 -2.41 0.84
CA LEU A 63 0.31 -1.90 2.10
C LEU A 63 0.00 -0.41 2.32
N GLN A 64 0.26 0.45 1.33
CA GLN A 64 -0.13 1.86 1.43
C GLN A 64 -1.65 2.04 1.51
N GLY A 65 -2.40 1.09 0.94
CA GLY A 65 -3.85 1.13 0.90
C GLY A 65 -4.49 0.81 2.25
N ILE A 66 -4.09 -0.32 2.86
CA ILE A 66 -4.59 -0.79 4.15
C ILE A 66 -4.11 0.07 5.32
N THR A 67 -3.05 0.87 5.11
CA THR A 67 -2.54 1.87 6.07
C THR A 67 -2.92 3.31 5.70
N SER A 68 -3.81 3.50 4.73
CA SER A 68 -4.25 4.83 4.31
C SER A 68 -5.24 5.47 5.27
N ASN A 69 -5.68 6.68 4.93
CA ASN A 69 -6.70 7.38 5.70
C ASN A 69 -8.03 6.63 5.54
N GLN A 70 -8.57 6.14 6.65
CA GLN A 70 -9.78 5.35 6.70
C GLN A 70 -10.58 5.76 7.93
N GLU A 71 -11.90 5.61 7.91
CA GLU A 71 -12.77 5.88 9.06
C GLU A 71 -13.50 4.62 9.51
N THR A 72 -13.89 3.80 8.55
CA THR A 72 -14.57 2.54 8.79
C THR A 72 -13.93 1.45 7.95
N ILE A 73 -13.79 0.26 8.56
CA ILE A 73 -13.26 -0.92 7.90
C ILE A 73 -14.28 -2.04 8.02
N GLY A 74 -14.67 -2.64 6.90
CA GLY A 74 -15.47 -3.85 6.84
C GLY A 74 -14.63 -5.00 6.32
N LEU A 75 -14.48 -6.08 7.08
CA LEU A 75 -13.71 -7.26 6.71
C LEU A 75 -14.63 -8.47 6.55
N SER A 76 -14.45 -9.22 5.46
CA SER A 76 -15.09 -10.51 5.24
C SER A 76 -14.02 -11.52 4.86
N ILE A 77 -13.92 -12.62 5.62
CA ILE A 77 -13.01 -13.73 5.33
C ILE A 77 -13.82 -15.02 5.30
N ARG A 78 -13.77 -15.76 4.20
CA ARG A 78 -14.49 -17.03 4.07
C ARG A 78 -13.98 -17.87 2.91
N ASP A 79 -13.82 -19.17 3.15
CA ASP A 79 -13.54 -20.20 2.13
C ASP A 79 -12.35 -19.84 1.22
N GLY A 80 -11.25 -19.37 1.81
CA GLY A 80 -10.04 -18.99 1.07
C GLY A 80 -10.09 -17.61 0.43
N TYR A 81 -11.10 -16.78 0.69
CA TYR A 81 -11.15 -15.40 0.20
C TYR A 81 -11.16 -14.42 1.36
N CYS A 82 -10.62 -13.24 1.10
CA CYS A 82 -10.66 -12.11 2.00
C CYS A 82 -10.98 -10.84 1.22
N VAL A 83 -11.91 -10.02 1.74
CA VAL A 83 -12.22 -8.70 1.21
C VAL A 83 -12.28 -7.71 2.35
N MET A 84 -11.53 -6.62 2.23
CA MET A 84 -11.63 -5.44 3.09
C MET A 84 -12.23 -4.29 2.31
N ASN A 85 -13.24 -3.63 2.86
CA ASN A 85 -13.73 -2.35 2.37
C ASN A 85 -13.33 -1.24 3.35
N PHE A 86 -12.95 -0.10 2.79
CA PHE A 86 -12.50 1.07 3.53
C PHE A 86 -13.40 2.25 3.18
N GLY A 87 -14.05 2.81 4.20
CA GLY A 87 -14.95 3.97 4.05
C GLY A 87 -14.27 5.26 4.51
N VAL A 88 -14.45 6.33 3.74
CA VAL A 88 -14.07 7.70 4.10
C VAL A 88 -15.21 8.65 3.79
N LYS A 89 -15.73 9.33 4.81
CA LYS A 89 -16.78 10.34 4.70
C LYS A 89 -16.27 11.74 5.02
N THR A 90 -15.47 11.92 6.07
CA THR A 90 -15.00 13.25 6.46
C THR A 90 -14.02 13.78 5.42
N GLY A 91 -14.28 14.99 4.92
CA GLY A 91 -13.43 15.62 3.91
C GLY A 91 -13.43 14.93 2.54
N ALA A 92 -14.30 13.95 2.30
CA ALA A 92 -14.29 13.15 1.08
C ALA A 92 -14.69 13.96 -0.19
N ASN A 93 -15.27 15.15 -0.02
CA ASN A 93 -15.63 16.09 -1.10
C ASN A 93 -16.39 15.43 -2.25
N GLY A 94 -17.42 14.66 -1.92
CA GLY A 94 -18.26 13.93 -2.87
C GLY A 94 -18.22 12.42 -2.64
N SER A 95 -18.61 11.68 -3.67
CA SER A 95 -18.76 10.23 -3.66
C SER A 95 -17.87 9.59 -4.72
N GLY A 96 -17.27 8.44 -4.41
CA GLY A 96 -16.41 7.76 -5.39
C GLY A 96 -15.83 6.46 -4.87
N TYR A 97 -14.97 5.84 -5.69
CA TYR A 97 -14.21 4.66 -5.31
C TYR A 97 -12.71 4.94 -5.34
N GLY A 98 -11.98 4.35 -4.39
CA GLY A 98 -10.55 4.59 -4.18
C GLY A 98 -10.25 5.19 -2.80
N LEU A 99 -8.97 5.42 -2.50
CA LEU A 99 -8.52 5.94 -1.21
C LEU A 99 -8.21 7.44 -1.29
N PRO A 100 -9.12 8.32 -0.83
CA PRO A 100 -8.88 9.76 -0.83
C PRO A 100 -7.79 10.11 0.21
N GLN A 101 -6.64 10.61 -0.25
CA GLN A 101 -5.53 11.01 0.62
C GLN A 101 -5.79 12.31 1.40
N TRP A 102 -6.81 13.08 1.00
CA TRP A 102 -7.16 14.37 1.58
C TRP A 102 -8.25 14.30 2.67
N GLY A 103 -8.95 13.18 2.78
CA GLY A 103 -10.06 12.97 3.72
C GLY A 103 -9.80 11.79 4.67
N GLY A 104 -10.71 11.57 5.62
CA GLY A 104 -10.62 10.51 6.61
C GLY A 104 -9.64 10.81 7.74
N GLN A 105 -9.24 9.77 8.49
CA GLN A 105 -8.32 9.90 9.63
C GLN A 105 -6.93 10.37 9.16
N GLN A 106 -6.62 11.65 9.38
CA GLN A 106 -5.35 12.26 9.00
C GLN A 106 -4.25 12.02 10.03
N MET A 107 -3.03 11.81 9.56
CA MET A 107 -1.82 11.92 10.38
C MET A 107 -1.54 13.40 10.70
N ALA A 108 -0.97 13.68 11.88
CA ALA A 108 -0.44 15.00 12.17
C ALA A 108 0.66 15.39 11.17
N THR A 109 0.75 16.67 10.78
CA THR A 109 1.62 17.16 9.69
C THR A 109 3.07 16.72 9.78
N ASN A 110 3.61 16.58 10.99
CA ASN A 110 5.00 16.20 11.25
C ASN A 110 5.16 14.72 11.66
N ALA A 111 4.08 13.94 11.61
CA ALA A 111 4.13 12.52 11.89
C ALA A 111 4.72 11.76 10.71
N ILE A 112 5.43 10.69 11.04
CA ILE A 112 5.96 9.71 10.08
C ILE A 112 5.35 8.34 10.40
N ALA A 113 5.15 7.53 9.39
CA ALA A 113 4.79 6.13 9.52
C ALA A 113 5.69 5.31 8.60
N TYR A 114 5.96 4.06 8.97
CA TYR A 114 6.81 3.17 8.20
C TYR A 114 6.40 1.72 8.44
N SER A 115 6.76 0.86 7.49
CA SER A 115 6.57 -0.57 7.56
C SER A 115 7.77 -1.25 6.89
N PRO A 116 8.30 -2.36 7.39
CA PRO A 116 7.98 -2.97 8.69
C PRO A 116 8.28 -2.01 9.86
N ILE A 117 7.57 -2.14 10.98
CA ILE A 117 7.85 -1.35 12.18
C ILE A 117 9.09 -1.87 12.93
N ASP A 118 9.57 -1.09 13.91
CA ASP A 118 10.72 -1.51 14.73
C ASP A 118 10.50 -2.89 15.36
N ALA A 119 11.47 -3.78 15.16
CA ALA A 119 11.48 -5.17 15.62
C ALA A 119 10.36 -6.07 15.05
N GLU A 120 9.65 -5.66 13.99
CA GLU A 120 8.70 -6.53 13.30
C GLU A 120 9.44 -7.71 12.64
N SER A 121 8.76 -8.86 12.58
CA SER A 121 9.24 -10.05 11.88
C SER A 121 8.40 -10.27 10.63
N VAL A 122 9.04 -10.31 9.48
CA VAL A 122 8.37 -10.35 8.17
C VAL A 122 8.92 -11.46 7.29
N PRO A 123 8.12 -12.00 6.35
CA PRO A 123 8.64 -12.92 5.34
C PRO A 123 9.77 -12.26 4.56
N GLY A 124 10.87 -12.97 4.31
CA GLY A 124 11.96 -12.46 3.48
C GLY A 124 11.62 -12.33 1.99
N THR A 125 10.47 -12.85 1.55
CA THR A 125 10.05 -12.93 0.15
C THR A 125 8.80 -12.11 -0.13
N PHE A 126 8.71 -11.57 -1.33
CA PHE A 126 7.55 -10.89 -1.90
C PHE A 126 7.34 -11.35 -3.35
N THR A 127 6.09 -11.61 -3.71
CA THR A 127 5.70 -12.03 -5.07
C THR A 127 4.98 -10.88 -5.77
N ALA A 128 5.72 -10.12 -6.58
CA ALA A 128 5.18 -8.91 -7.21
C ALA A 128 4.00 -9.16 -8.16
N THR A 129 3.86 -10.38 -8.69
CA THR A 129 2.75 -10.78 -9.57
C THR A 129 1.45 -11.07 -8.81
N ALA A 130 1.48 -11.14 -7.47
CA ALA A 130 0.29 -11.24 -6.64
C ALA A 130 -0.45 -9.91 -6.51
N GLU A 131 0.12 -8.81 -7.01
CA GLU A 131 -0.52 -7.50 -7.10
C GLU A 131 -0.89 -7.16 -8.55
N SER A 132 -2.06 -6.53 -8.73
CA SER A 132 -2.52 -6.04 -10.03
C SER A 132 -2.97 -4.58 -9.89
N PRO A 133 -2.27 -3.62 -10.53
CA PRO A 133 -1.05 -3.79 -11.33
C PRO A 133 0.14 -4.30 -10.51
N SER A 134 1.16 -4.87 -11.19
CA SER A 134 2.38 -5.33 -10.52
C SER A 134 3.38 -4.17 -10.36
N PRO A 135 3.96 -3.95 -9.16
CA PRO A 135 4.97 -2.91 -8.93
C PRO A 135 6.35 -3.23 -9.53
N ALA A 136 6.61 -4.51 -9.82
CA ALA A 136 7.86 -4.97 -10.41
C ALA A 136 7.60 -6.21 -11.27
N PRO A 137 6.95 -6.07 -12.43
CA PRO A 137 6.57 -7.21 -13.28
C PRO A 137 7.77 -8.01 -13.80
N ASP A 138 8.96 -7.41 -13.80
CA ASP A 138 10.22 -8.05 -14.18
C ASP A 138 10.92 -8.79 -13.03
N LEU A 139 10.39 -8.70 -11.80
CA LEU A 139 10.88 -9.42 -10.61
C LEU A 139 9.87 -10.51 -10.21
N PRO A 140 10.07 -11.78 -10.62
CA PRO A 140 9.15 -12.86 -10.25
C PRO A 140 9.15 -13.15 -8.74
N SER A 141 10.26 -12.83 -8.07
CA SER A 141 10.40 -12.89 -6.62
C SER A 141 11.35 -11.78 -6.16
N ALA A 142 10.97 -11.08 -5.10
CA ALA A 142 11.66 -9.94 -4.52
C ALA A 142 11.73 -10.10 -2.99
N GLY A 143 12.39 -9.16 -2.32
CA GLY A 143 12.37 -9.11 -0.85
C GLY A 143 11.18 -8.30 -0.33
N HIS A 144 10.90 -8.43 0.97
CA HIS A 144 9.83 -7.69 1.63
C HIS A 144 9.91 -6.17 1.33
N PRO A 145 8.84 -5.54 0.82
CA PRO A 145 8.81 -4.11 0.60
C PRO A 145 8.92 -3.32 1.90
N VAL A 146 9.66 -2.21 1.88
CA VAL A 146 9.81 -1.30 3.01
C VAL A 146 9.17 0.03 2.65
N MET A 147 8.16 0.46 3.40
CA MET A 147 7.41 1.70 3.19
C MET A 147 7.89 2.79 4.15
N PHE A 148 8.00 4.02 3.63
CA PHE A 148 8.06 5.24 4.43
C PHE A 148 6.92 6.17 4.02
N ARG A 149 6.26 6.79 4.99
CA ARG A 149 5.05 7.61 4.78
C ARG A 149 5.03 8.86 5.64
N VAL A 150 4.51 9.93 5.04
CA VAL A 150 4.14 11.20 5.67
C VAL A 150 2.72 11.58 5.23
N PRO A 151 2.01 12.47 5.95
CA PRO A 151 0.73 13.01 5.46
C PRO A 151 0.92 13.80 4.16
N ALA A 152 0.05 13.59 3.18
CA ALA A 152 0.00 14.37 1.93
C ALA A 152 -1.46 14.72 1.55
N PRO A 153 -2.19 15.48 2.40
CA PRO A 153 -3.59 15.80 2.14
C PRO A 153 -3.81 16.75 0.95
N ASN A 154 -2.79 17.48 0.49
CA ASN A 154 -2.92 18.40 -0.64
C ASN A 154 -2.34 17.79 -1.92
N ALA A 155 -2.94 18.11 -3.07
CA ALA A 155 -2.44 17.66 -4.37
C ALA A 155 -1.00 18.14 -4.68
N SER A 156 -0.57 19.23 -4.05
CA SER A 156 0.79 19.77 -4.15
C SER A 156 1.78 19.20 -3.14
N ASP A 157 1.32 18.36 -2.20
CA ASP A 157 2.23 17.74 -1.23
C ASP A 157 3.12 16.73 -1.93
N VAL A 158 4.42 16.75 -1.63
CA VAL A 158 5.43 15.90 -2.24
C VAL A 158 6.40 15.39 -1.18
N LEU A 159 6.64 14.08 -1.18
CA LEU A 159 7.74 13.44 -0.45
C LEU A 159 8.88 13.11 -1.42
N THR A 160 9.98 13.88 -1.37
CA THR A 160 11.18 13.57 -2.14
C THR A 160 12.12 12.67 -1.35
N VAL A 161 12.94 11.89 -2.05
CA VAL A 161 13.88 10.93 -1.46
C VAL A 161 15.32 11.29 -1.81
N SER A 162 16.14 11.58 -0.80
CA SER A 162 17.58 11.81 -0.96
C SER A 162 18.41 10.57 -0.67
N ASN A 163 17.89 9.66 0.17
CA ASN A 163 18.49 8.35 0.45
C ASN A 163 17.42 7.39 0.94
N PHE A 164 17.32 6.19 0.37
CA PHE A 164 16.53 5.12 0.97
C PHE A 164 17.25 3.81 0.70
N ILE A 165 17.83 3.24 1.77
CA ILE A 165 18.68 2.06 1.69
C ILE A 165 18.28 1.02 2.72
N LEU A 166 18.64 -0.23 2.43
CA LEU A 166 18.47 -1.36 3.32
C LEU A 166 19.84 -2.02 3.54
N THR A 167 20.21 -2.17 4.80
CA THR A 167 21.44 -2.83 5.22
C THR A 167 21.08 -4.14 5.90
N GLY A 168 21.61 -5.24 5.40
CA GLY A 168 21.40 -6.57 5.95
C GLY A 168 22.34 -6.92 7.10
N PRO A 169 22.29 -8.19 7.54
CA PRO A 169 23.17 -8.71 8.57
C PRO A 169 24.64 -8.41 8.26
N ALA A 170 25.42 -8.13 9.31
CA ALA A 170 26.84 -7.77 9.23
C ALA A 170 27.16 -6.50 8.39
N GLY A 171 26.17 -5.64 8.14
CA GLY A 171 26.40 -4.36 7.44
C GLY A 171 26.37 -4.46 5.90
N SER A 172 25.94 -5.58 5.34
CA SER A 172 25.85 -5.79 3.90
C SER A 172 24.82 -4.86 3.23
N ALA A 173 25.15 -4.24 2.11
CA ALA A 173 24.16 -3.47 1.34
C ALA A 173 23.21 -4.41 0.60
N VAL A 174 21.90 -4.16 0.69
CA VAL A 174 20.88 -4.91 -0.05
C VAL A 174 20.51 -4.15 -1.34
N PRO A 175 20.67 -4.76 -2.53
CA PRO A 175 20.18 -4.17 -3.77
C PRO A 175 18.67 -3.95 -3.73
N ALA A 176 18.23 -2.72 -4.02
CA ALA A 176 16.83 -2.35 -3.98
C ALA A 176 16.47 -1.29 -5.02
N ARG A 177 15.18 -1.23 -5.36
CA ARG A 177 14.54 -0.15 -6.12
C ARG A 177 13.84 0.78 -5.15
N VAL A 178 13.95 2.08 -5.40
CA VAL A 178 13.17 3.07 -4.66
C VAL A 178 12.03 3.55 -5.56
N LEU A 179 10.80 3.32 -5.14
CA LEU A 179 9.59 3.73 -5.86
C LEU A 179 9.02 4.99 -5.19
N VAL A 180 8.70 6.01 -5.99
CA VAL A 180 8.11 7.27 -5.53
C VAL A 180 7.00 7.71 -6.46
N ALA A 181 6.08 8.54 -5.96
CA ALA A 181 5.09 9.21 -6.80
C ALA A 181 5.75 10.07 -7.88
N SER A 182 5.10 10.21 -9.05
CA SER A 182 5.67 10.95 -10.20
C SER A 182 6.12 12.37 -9.88
N ALA A 183 5.38 13.09 -9.04
CA ALA A 183 5.70 14.45 -8.63
C ALA A 183 6.98 14.55 -7.77
N ALA A 184 7.39 13.46 -7.11
CA ALA A 184 8.58 13.42 -6.26
C ALA A 184 9.88 13.20 -7.03
N LYS A 185 9.82 12.60 -8.23
CA LYS A 185 11.00 12.23 -9.00
C LYS A 185 11.95 13.41 -9.29
N PRO A 186 11.49 14.60 -9.73
CA PRO A 186 12.40 15.71 -10.05
C PRO A 186 13.24 16.22 -8.86
N GLY A 187 12.75 16.05 -7.63
CA GLY A 187 13.45 16.48 -6.41
C GLY A 187 14.11 15.35 -5.62
N SER A 188 14.14 14.13 -6.17
CA SER A 188 14.73 12.94 -5.54
C SER A 188 16.05 12.57 -6.21
N VAL A 189 16.82 11.64 -5.61
CA VAL A 189 18.03 11.10 -6.24
C VAL A 189 17.72 10.41 -7.57
N ALA A 190 18.64 10.49 -8.52
CA ALA A 190 18.43 10.05 -9.90
C ALA A 190 18.06 8.56 -10.05
N SER A 191 18.40 7.73 -9.06
CA SER A 191 18.11 6.28 -9.04
C SER A 191 16.65 5.94 -8.69
N VAL A 192 15.84 6.90 -8.22
CA VAL A 192 14.43 6.59 -7.92
C VAL A 192 13.63 6.31 -9.19
N ILE A 193 12.67 5.42 -9.07
CA ILE A 193 11.72 5.05 -10.12
C ILE A 193 10.40 5.75 -9.83
N SER A 194 9.87 6.42 -10.86
CA SER A 194 8.53 7.00 -10.80
C SER A 194 7.51 5.90 -10.95
N ASP A 195 6.57 5.84 -10.02
CA ASP A 195 5.48 4.89 -10.01
C ASP A 195 4.14 5.64 -9.90
N PRO A 196 3.22 5.49 -10.87
CA PRO A 196 1.96 6.25 -10.87
C PRO A 196 0.96 5.77 -9.81
N TYR A 197 1.19 4.62 -9.18
CA TYR A 197 0.30 4.06 -8.16
C TYR A 197 0.80 4.33 -6.74
N VAL A 198 2.04 4.78 -6.56
CA VAL A 198 2.58 5.22 -5.26
C VAL A 198 2.00 6.59 -4.88
N TYR A 199 1.50 6.71 -3.66
CA TYR A 199 0.90 7.94 -3.13
C TYR A 199 1.92 9.06 -2.89
N SER A 200 1.49 10.33 -3.01
CA SER A 200 2.39 11.50 -2.96
C SER A 200 3.19 11.64 -1.66
N GLY A 201 2.66 11.13 -0.56
CA GLY A 201 3.31 11.08 0.75
C GLY A 201 4.01 9.76 1.06
N VAL A 202 4.22 8.89 0.08
CA VAL A 202 4.74 7.53 0.27
C VAL A 202 5.96 7.29 -0.61
N ALA A 203 6.95 6.58 -0.06
CA ALA A 203 8.07 6.02 -0.79
C ALA A 203 8.23 4.55 -0.39
N PHE A 204 8.60 3.70 -1.35
CA PHE A 204 8.92 2.30 -1.10
C PHE A 204 10.38 2.01 -1.45
N LEU A 205 11.02 1.19 -0.63
CA LEU A 205 12.23 0.47 -0.96
C LEU A 205 11.86 -0.99 -1.19
N LEU A 206 12.06 -1.46 -2.42
CA LEU A 206 11.75 -2.82 -2.86
C LEU A 206 13.07 -3.57 -3.10
N PRO A 207 13.50 -4.49 -2.20
CA PRO A 207 14.67 -5.32 -2.44
C PRO A 207 14.50 -6.15 -3.71
N THR A 208 15.50 -6.18 -4.58
CA THR A 208 15.37 -6.84 -5.89
C THR A 208 15.56 -8.35 -5.84
N GLN A 209 15.85 -8.91 -4.66
CA GLN A 209 16.03 -10.32 -4.39
C GLN A 209 15.42 -10.67 -3.03
N PRO A 210 15.00 -11.93 -2.81
CA PRO A 210 14.62 -12.42 -1.49
C PRO A 210 15.64 -12.08 -0.41
N LEU A 211 15.15 -11.72 0.78
CA LEU A 211 15.96 -11.50 1.97
C LEU A 211 16.19 -12.83 2.68
N SER A 212 17.44 -13.12 3.01
CA SER A 212 17.78 -14.21 3.93
C SER A 212 17.32 -13.89 5.35
N ALA A 213 17.14 -14.91 6.20
CA ALA A 213 16.83 -14.68 7.60
C ALA A 213 17.89 -13.80 8.29
N GLY A 214 17.44 -12.81 9.06
CA GLY A 214 18.34 -11.91 9.77
C GLY A 214 17.76 -10.53 10.08
N THR A 215 18.54 -9.71 10.75
CA THR A 215 18.18 -8.32 11.07
C THR A 215 18.61 -7.38 9.95
N TYR A 216 17.66 -6.58 9.48
CA TYR A 216 17.85 -5.57 8.47
C TYR A 216 17.60 -4.19 9.07
N THR A 217 18.35 -3.19 8.60
CA THR A 217 18.19 -1.79 8.98
C THR A 217 17.83 -0.98 7.76
N ALA A 218 16.63 -0.39 7.76
CA ALA A 218 16.20 0.56 6.75
C ALA A 218 16.60 1.96 7.18
N THR A 219 17.10 2.75 6.23
CA THR A 219 17.43 4.16 6.47
C THR A 219 16.83 5.02 5.37
N PHE A 220 15.93 5.90 5.77
CA PHE A 220 15.29 6.90 4.93
C PHE A 220 15.86 8.29 5.25
N ALA A 221 16.14 9.07 4.21
CA ALA A 221 16.31 10.51 4.25
C ALA A 221 15.66 11.13 3.01
N GLY A 222 15.00 12.26 3.20
CA GLY A 222 14.27 12.95 2.15
C GLY A 222 13.68 14.26 2.66
N ALA A 223 12.66 14.76 1.97
CA ALA A 223 11.96 15.96 2.40
C ALA A 223 10.47 15.92 2.08
N ARG A 224 9.64 16.38 3.02
CA ARG A 224 8.23 16.68 2.78
C ARG A 224 8.12 18.17 2.46
N ASN A 225 7.73 18.52 1.24
CA ASN A 225 7.61 19.91 0.79
C ASN A 225 8.87 20.75 1.11
N GLY A 226 10.06 20.16 0.91
CA GLY A 226 11.35 20.81 1.19
C GLY A 226 11.80 20.78 2.66
N VAL A 227 10.96 20.33 3.60
CA VAL A 227 11.38 20.13 5.00
C VAL A 227 12.03 18.77 5.15
N ALA A 228 13.31 18.76 5.55
CA ALA A 228 14.08 17.53 5.68
C ALA A 228 13.53 16.58 6.75
N ILE A 229 13.51 15.29 6.44
CA ILE A 229 13.06 14.22 7.32
C ILE A 229 14.01 13.03 7.15
N SER A 230 14.36 12.38 8.26
CA SER A 230 15.12 11.14 8.25
C SER A 230 14.64 10.17 9.33
N LYS A 231 14.79 8.87 9.07
CA LYS A 231 14.53 7.80 10.03
C LYS A 231 15.42 6.61 9.71
N SER A 232 15.96 6.00 10.75
CA SER A 232 16.58 4.67 10.68
C SER A 232 15.83 3.74 11.64
N TRP A 233 15.58 2.51 11.22
CA TRP A 233 14.84 1.51 12.00
C TRP A 233 15.23 0.11 11.55
N SER A 234 14.96 -0.88 12.40
CA SER A 234 15.36 -2.26 12.12
C SER A 234 14.19 -3.23 12.25
N PHE A 235 14.19 -4.27 11.42
CA PHE A 235 13.24 -5.37 11.42
C PHE A 235 13.96 -6.70 11.16
N THR A 236 13.25 -7.81 11.29
CA THR A 236 13.78 -9.15 11.01
C THR A 236 13.07 -9.79 9.84
N ALA A 237 13.84 -10.39 8.93
CA ALA A 237 13.31 -11.28 7.91
C ALA A 237 13.44 -12.75 8.36
N TYR A 238 12.49 -13.60 7.95
CA TYR A 238 12.54 -15.06 8.13
C TYR A 238 12.24 -15.81 6.82
#